data_AF-A0A938M4Y1-F1
#
_entry.id   AF-A0A938M4Y1-F1
#
_cell.length_a   1.000
_cell.length_b   1.000
_cell.length_c   1.000
_cell.angle_alpha   90.00
_cell.angle_beta   90.00
_cell.angle_gamma   90.00
#
_symmetry.space_group_name_H-M   'P 1'
#
loop_
_entity.id
_entity.type
_entity.pdbx_description
1 polymer ?
#
loop_
_entity_poly.entity_id
_entity_poly.type
_entity_poly.pdbx_seq_one_letter_code
_entity_poly.pdbx_strand_id
1 'polypeptide(L)'
;SGMKALSRLNTRGKRLTVTWASCTLAPVKGRRSRGQPSYAKTAWFRKENIEFVACLRIGPCWYTVQASCQRLRMKRKTRLDPRALMELAIEVMRKSVPEPRHDGKASPKVGAVLVKPDGTVETACRGELRQGDHAEFTLLERKNRGNKLDGSLLFVTLEPCAPGARRDPKVDCAERIRLARIKEVWVGLEDPDPKVARKGIAHLEQHGITVHMFDRDLQEVIERENKGFLAQALERAVAAKRQPVEIVLSPLENRFPNAVLTDFSDEALAVYRERAGIAEAVGSDEFNRRLLLQGLLKEDAGRFVPTGFGILLFGSEPRRAMRQAGLLGSIRYPSGEQERREFDEPAVLIPDLLEKWLRDKLPNVFDRSKMRREERPALPFEMVREGVVNALIHRDYSIEGGKCQIVVTEDTVAVRSPGKPPPPITVEQLQTFTAPMLSRNPELHFVFARMGMAEEQGLGVRGLRDRAHELGLPLPKYTWDAPYLVLTLYRSTAAAVKTLDQAVLNSLSKSEQQGWQWLATKEAITSAEYAKVLNLPYRTAMNHLGRFQELGLLKKTGSGRATEYRILRP
;
A
#
# COMPACT_ATOMS: atom_id res chain seq x y z
N SER A 1 -0.89 -39.19 25.90
CA SER A 1 -0.10 -39.40 27.12
C SER A 1 1.37 -39.62 26.74
N GLY A 2 2.28 -38.78 27.27
CA GLY A 2 3.69 -39.17 27.52
C GLY A 2 4.80 -38.79 26.50
N MET A 3 5.53 -37.71 26.84
CA MET A 3 7.00 -37.53 26.87
C MET A 3 7.96 -37.75 25.65
N LYS A 4 8.57 -36.62 25.24
CA LYS A 4 10.01 -36.21 25.21
C LYS A 4 11.17 -37.21 24.90
N ALA A 5 11.99 -36.73 23.96
CA ALA A 5 13.47 -36.48 24.02
C ALA A 5 14.49 -37.51 23.47
N LEU A 6 15.25 -37.01 22.49
CA LEU A 6 16.72 -37.06 22.29
C LEU A 6 17.49 -38.40 22.43
N SER A 7 18.15 -38.80 21.34
CA SER A 7 19.61 -39.04 21.36
C SER A 7 20.20 -39.15 19.95
N ARG A 8 21.30 -38.44 19.72
CA ARG A 8 22.26 -38.68 18.63
C ARG A 8 23.24 -39.74 19.11
N LEU A 9 23.54 -40.75 18.29
CA LEU A 9 24.91 -41.25 18.13
C LEU A 9 25.00 -42.16 16.89
N ASN A 10 26.09 -41.91 16.16
CA ASN A 10 26.46 -42.50 14.90
C ASN A 10 27.36 -43.70 15.17
N THR A 11 27.14 -44.84 14.50
CA THR A 11 28.15 -45.56 13.68
C THR A 11 27.73 -47.00 13.36
N ARG A 12 27.73 -47.29 12.06
CA ARG A 12 27.98 -48.60 11.39
C ARG A 12 27.08 -49.79 11.75
N GLY A 13 26.25 -50.20 10.77
CA GLY A 13 25.92 -51.62 10.59
C GLY A 13 24.48 -51.91 10.15
N LYS A 14 24.30 -52.17 8.85
CA LYS A 14 23.08 -52.59 8.14
C LYS A 14 22.16 -53.56 8.91
N ARG A 15 20.86 -53.27 8.98
CA ARG A 15 19.71 -54.20 8.79
C ARG A 15 18.40 -53.38 8.69
N LEU A 16 17.66 -53.53 7.59
CA LEU A 16 16.33 -52.94 7.40
C LEU A 16 15.30 -54.08 7.49
N THR A 17 14.53 -54.06 8.58
CA THR A 17 13.30 -54.82 8.81
C THR A 17 12.18 -54.30 7.90
N VAL A 18 11.48 -55.22 7.23
CA VAL A 18 10.28 -54.94 6.41
C VAL A 18 9.04 -55.10 7.28
N THR A 19 8.27 -54.02 7.48
CA THR A 19 6.91 -54.06 8.04
C THR A 19 5.89 -54.24 6.93
N TRP A 20 5.03 -55.26 7.04
CA TRP A 20 3.89 -55.50 6.16
C TRP A 20 2.72 -54.56 6.52
N ALA A 21 2.15 -53.87 5.54
CA ALA A 21 0.90 -53.13 5.70
C ALA A 21 -0.30 -54.03 5.39
N SER A 22 -1.20 -54.15 6.35
CA SER A 22 -2.48 -54.88 6.30
C SER A 22 -3.45 -54.27 5.28
N CYS A 23 -4.07 -55.11 4.45
CA CYS A 23 -5.06 -54.72 3.44
C CYS A 23 -6.48 -54.95 3.98
N THR A 24 -7.27 -53.89 4.17
CA THR A 24 -8.69 -53.97 4.54
C THR A 24 -9.58 -54.06 3.29
N LEU A 25 -10.37 -55.14 3.18
CA LEU A 25 -11.41 -55.32 2.17
C LEU A 25 -12.74 -54.71 2.64
N ALA A 26 -13.39 -53.88 1.82
CA ALA A 26 -14.73 -53.36 2.08
C ALA A 26 -15.74 -53.96 1.07
N PRO A 27 -16.89 -54.49 1.52
CA PRO A 27 -17.92 -55.02 0.62
C PRO A 27 -18.87 -53.91 0.11
N VAL A 28 -19.10 -53.86 -1.20
CA VAL A 28 -20.10 -52.98 -1.82
C VAL A 28 -21.43 -53.75 -1.95
N LYS A 29 -22.49 -53.29 -1.26
CA LYS A 29 -23.88 -53.82 -1.41
C LYS A 29 -24.57 -53.15 -2.60
N GLY A 30 -24.89 -53.92 -3.65
CA GLY A 30 -25.72 -53.46 -4.78
C GLY A 30 -27.17 -53.95 -4.70
N ARG A 31 -28.14 -53.03 -4.77
CA ARG A 31 -29.57 -53.33 -5.02
C ARG A 31 -29.77 -53.61 -6.52
N ARG A 32 -30.60 -54.61 -6.84
CA ARG A 32 -31.05 -54.95 -8.20
C ARG A 32 -32.15 -53.99 -8.67
N SER A 33 -32.05 -53.49 -9.89
CA SER A 33 -33.19 -53.10 -10.74
C SER A 33 -32.87 -53.38 -12.21
N ARG A 34 -33.83 -53.98 -12.91
CA ARG A 34 -33.78 -54.37 -14.33
C ARG A 34 -34.01 -53.16 -15.25
N GLY A 35 -33.34 -53.14 -16.41
CA GLY A 35 -33.64 -52.26 -17.54
C GLY A 35 -32.40 -51.99 -18.42
N GLN A 36 -32.38 -52.56 -19.63
CA GLN A 36 -31.50 -52.14 -20.76
C GLN A 36 -32.02 -50.82 -21.39
N PRO A 37 -31.37 -50.18 -22.39
CA PRO A 37 -29.99 -50.30 -22.93
C PRO A 37 -29.27 -48.93 -23.10
N SER A 38 -27.97 -48.90 -23.43
CA SER A 38 -27.38 -48.12 -24.57
C SER A 38 -25.86 -47.85 -24.46
N TYR A 39 -25.18 -48.16 -25.58
CA TYR A 39 -24.03 -47.54 -26.25
C TYR A 39 -22.76 -47.03 -25.51
N ALA A 40 -21.64 -47.66 -25.90
CA ALA A 40 -20.33 -47.12 -26.31
C ALA A 40 -19.44 -46.31 -25.34
N LYS A 41 -18.16 -46.71 -25.23
CA LYS A 41 -17.01 -45.89 -25.68
C LYS A 41 -15.64 -46.61 -25.60
N THR A 42 -14.88 -46.34 -26.65
CA THR A 42 -13.45 -46.57 -26.96
C THR A 42 -12.48 -46.33 -25.80
N ALA A 43 -11.44 -47.18 -25.70
CA ALA A 43 -10.27 -46.96 -24.83
C ALA A 43 -8.98 -46.78 -25.66
N TRP A 44 -8.25 -45.70 -25.39
CA TRP A 44 -6.91 -45.42 -25.91
C TRP A 44 -5.86 -45.84 -24.86
N PHE A 45 -4.83 -46.60 -25.28
CA PHE A 45 -3.71 -47.01 -24.44
C PHE A 45 -2.65 -45.88 -24.30
N ARG A 46 -2.19 -45.61 -23.08
CA ARG A 46 -0.94 -44.87 -22.81
C ARG A 46 0.07 -45.80 -22.13
N LYS A 47 1.23 -45.99 -22.78
CA LYS A 47 2.42 -46.65 -22.22
C LYS A 47 2.90 -45.85 -21.01
N GLU A 48 2.71 -46.38 -19.79
CA GLU A 48 3.66 -46.20 -18.67
C GLU A 48 3.31 -46.99 -17.39
N ASN A 49 2.22 -47.79 -17.36
CA ASN A 49 2.00 -48.81 -16.33
C ASN A 49 1.50 -50.09 -17.00
N ILE A 50 2.14 -51.24 -16.75
CA ILE A 50 1.58 -52.54 -17.12
C ILE A 50 0.70 -52.96 -15.95
N GLU A 51 -0.60 -52.70 -16.05
CA GLU A 51 -1.59 -53.27 -15.15
C GLU A 51 -2.05 -54.62 -15.73
N PHE A 52 -1.81 -55.71 -15.01
CA PHE A 52 -2.44 -56.98 -15.32
C PHE A 52 -3.75 -57.06 -14.53
N VAL A 53 -4.85 -57.14 -15.27
CA VAL A 53 -6.17 -57.43 -14.72
C VAL A 53 -6.49 -58.88 -15.09
N ALA A 54 -6.45 -59.78 -14.10
CA ALA A 54 -6.87 -61.17 -14.29
C ALA A 54 -8.23 -61.37 -13.61
N CYS A 55 -9.21 -61.87 -14.37
CA CYS A 55 -10.52 -62.26 -13.87
C CYS A 55 -10.49 -63.77 -13.60
N LEU A 56 -10.53 -64.18 -12.33
CA LEU A 56 -10.63 -65.59 -11.96
C LEU A 56 -12.09 -65.95 -11.66
N ARG A 57 -12.55 -67.03 -12.29
CA ARG A 57 -13.85 -67.65 -12.00
C ARG A 57 -13.65 -68.73 -10.95
N ILE A 58 -14.28 -68.56 -9.79
CA ILE A 58 -14.31 -69.59 -8.74
C ILE A 58 -15.79 -69.87 -8.47
N GLY A 59 -16.28 -70.99 -9.02
CA GLY A 59 -17.71 -71.32 -9.01
C GLY A 59 -18.57 -70.35 -9.83
N PRO A 60 -19.81 -70.01 -9.40
CA PRO A 60 -20.73 -69.16 -10.18
C PRO A 60 -20.40 -67.66 -10.14
N CYS A 61 -19.33 -67.23 -9.46
CA CYS A 61 -18.95 -65.82 -9.33
C CYS A 61 -17.58 -65.52 -9.97
N TRP A 62 -17.46 -64.29 -10.49
CA TRP A 62 -16.24 -63.75 -11.08
C TRP A 62 -15.58 -62.77 -10.11
N TYR A 63 -14.25 -62.87 -9.98
CA TYR A 63 -13.44 -61.99 -9.13
C TYR A 63 -12.30 -61.38 -9.93
N THR A 64 -12.07 -60.08 -9.74
CA THR A 64 -10.99 -59.34 -10.41
C THR A 64 -9.84 -59.13 -9.43
N VAL A 65 -8.63 -59.54 -9.82
CA VAL A 65 -7.40 -59.28 -9.04
C VAL A 65 -6.49 -58.36 -9.84
N GLN A 66 -6.08 -57.25 -9.21
CA GLN A 66 -5.19 -56.24 -9.79
C GLN A 66 -3.87 -56.26 -9.03
N ALA A 67 -2.75 -56.46 -9.72
CA ALA A 67 -1.41 -56.39 -9.15
C ALA A 67 -0.57 -55.37 -9.92
N SER A 68 0.05 -54.42 -9.20
CA SER A 68 0.96 -53.44 -9.78
C SER A 68 2.41 -53.76 -9.39
N CYS A 69 3.30 -53.77 -10.39
CA CYS A 69 4.73 -54.04 -10.21
C CYS A 69 5.50 -52.73 -10.39
N GLN A 70 5.98 -52.13 -9.29
CA GLN A 70 6.85 -50.95 -9.35
C GLN A 70 8.32 -51.38 -9.47
N ARG A 71 8.97 -51.07 -10.60
CA ARG A 71 10.43 -51.21 -10.74
C ARG A 71 11.14 -50.17 -9.87
N LEU A 72 11.82 -50.61 -8.81
CA LEU A 72 12.75 -49.79 -8.03
C LEU A 72 14.02 -49.52 -8.85
N ARG A 73 14.12 -48.33 -9.44
CA ARG A 73 15.35 -47.82 -10.08
C ARG A 73 16.17 -47.07 -9.03
N MET A 74 17.18 -47.72 -8.44
CA MET A 74 18.12 -47.05 -7.52
C MET A 74 18.93 -45.99 -8.25
N LYS A 75 18.62 -44.70 -8.07
CA LYS A 75 19.47 -43.57 -8.51
C LYS A 75 20.55 -43.30 -7.46
N ARG A 76 21.83 -43.54 -7.80
CA ARG A 76 22.96 -42.97 -7.06
C ARG A 76 22.88 -41.44 -7.17
N LYS A 77 22.67 -40.72 -6.06
CA LYS A 77 22.85 -39.26 -6.00
C LYS A 77 24.36 -38.97 -6.01
N THR A 78 24.91 -38.62 -7.17
CA THR A 78 26.18 -37.90 -7.25
C THR A 78 26.00 -36.59 -6.49
N ARG A 79 26.82 -36.35 -5.46
CA ARG A 79 26.90 -35.02 -4.82
C ARG A 79 27.54 -34.09 -5.86
N LEU A 80 26.76 -33.20 -6.44
CA LEU A 80 27.25 -32.12 -7.28
C LEU A 80 27.95 -31.11 -6.36
N ASP A 81 29.22 -30.80 -6.67
CA ASP A 81 29.97 -29.75 -5.98
C ASP A 81 29.66 -28.39 -6.64
N PRO A 82 29.00 -27.46 -5.93
CA PRO A 82 28.64 -26.16 -6.50
C PRO A 82 29.84 -25.37 -6.99
N ARG A 83 30.99 -25.48 -6.31
CA ARG A 83 32.20 -24.71 -6.65
C ARG A 83 32.76 -25.13 -8.01
N ALA A 84 32.84 -26.42 -8.29
CA ALA A 84 33.27 -26.94 -9.59
C ALA A 84 32.36 -26.48 -10.75
N LEU A 85 31.06 -26.30 -10.48
CA LEU A 85 30.10 -25.77 -11.47
C LEU A 85 30.26 -24.26 -11.70
N MET A 86 30.62 -23.50 -10.66
CA MET A 86 31.00 -22.08 -10.79
C MET A 86 32.26 -21.91 -11.64
N GLU A 87 33.29 -22.71 -11.37
CA GLU A 87 34.55 -22.72 -12.13
C GLU A 87 34.28 -23.08 -13.60
N LEU A 88 33.46 -24.09 -13.86
CA LEU A 88 33.02 -24.45 -15.20
C LEU A 88 32.28 -23.29 -15.91
N ALA A 89 31.42 -22.55 -15.19
CA ALA A 89 30.75 -21.38 -15.76
C ALA A 89 31.74 -20.29 -16.19
N ILE A 90 32.83 -20.10 -15.44
CA ILE A 90 33.91 -19.15 -15.77
C ILE A 90 34.73 -19.65 -16.97
N GLU A 91 35.03 -20.94 -17.07
CA GLU A 91 35.71 -21.51 -18.24
C GLU A 91 34.87 -21.34 -19.51
N VAL A 92 33.56 -21.56 -19.41
CA VAL A 92 32.61 -21.36 -20.51
C VAL A 92 32.50 -19.87 -20.85
N MET A 93 32.49 -18.99 -19.86
CA MET A 93 32.48 -17.54 -20.06
C MET A 93 33.66 -17.06 -20.93
N ARG A 94 34.86 -17.63 -20.74
CA ARG A 94 36.05 -17.29 -21.55
C ARG A 94 35.89 -17.57 -23.05
N LYS A 95 34.97 -18.46 -23.43
CA LYS A 95 34.65 -18.80 -24.83
C LYS A 95 33.64 -17.82 -25.47
N SER A 96 33.18 -16.81 -24.74
CA SER A 96 32.22 -15.83 -25.25
C SER A 96 32.73 -15.10 -26.48
N VAL A 97 31.90 -15.03 -27.52
CA VAL A 97 32.21 -14.30 -28.75
C VAL A 97 31.65 -12.88 -28.65
N PRO A 98 32.49 -11.83 -28.71
CA PRO A 98 32.01 -10.45 -28.67
C PRO A 98 31.23 -10.13 -29.95
N GLU A 99 30.10 -9.44 -29.78
CA GLU A 99 29.31 -8.93 -30.90
C GLU A 99 30.02 -7.71 -31.50
N PRO A 100 30.20 -7.63 -32.83
CA PRO A 100 30.71 -6.42 -33.46
C PRO A 100 29.66 -5.31 -33.32
N ARG A 101 30.00 -4.26 -32.57
CA ARG A 101 29.11 -3.14 -32.28
C ARG A 101 29.68 -1.84 -32.81
N HIS A 102 28.87 -1.10 -33.57
CA HIS A 102 29.23 0.22 -34.11
C HIS A 102 29.11 1.35 -33.07
N ASP A 103 28.58 1.07 -31.87
CA ASP A 103 28.31 2.06 -30.82
C ASP A 103 29.43 2.20 -29.77
N GLY A 104 30.60 1.59 -30.00
CA GLY A 104 31.76 1.65 -29.11
C GLY A 104 31.60 0.94 -27.75
N LYS A 105 30.49 0.22 -27.53
CA LYS A 105 30.21 -0.44 -26.25
C LYS A 105 30.87 -1.81 -26.15
N ALA A 106 31.49 -2.07 -25.00
CA ALA A 106 32.02 -3.38 -24.68
C ALA A 106 30.86 -4.39 -24.50
N SER A 107 31.01 -5.59 -25.07
CA SER A 107 30.09 -6.71 -24.81
C SER A 107 30.59 -7.51 -23.61
N PRO A 108 29.75 -7.82 -22.60
CA PRO A 108 30.19 -8.62 -21.47
C PRO A 108 30.40 -10.08 -21.90
N LYS A 109 31.42 -10.72 -21.35
CA LYS A 109 31.60 -12.16 -21.42
C LYS A 109 30.70 -12.80 -20.38
N VAL A 110 29.84 -13.72 -20.81
CA VAL A 110 28.88 -14.40 -19.94
C VAL A 110 28.88 -15.90 -20.24
N GLY A 111 29.05 -16.71 -19.20
CA GLY A 111 28.90 -18.16 -19.24
C GLY A 111 27.72 -18.60 -18.39
N ALA A 112 27.05 -19.66 -18.83
CA ALA A 112 25.93 -20.28 -18.12
C ALA A 112 26.07 -21.82 -18.11
N VAL A 113 25.72 -22.44 -16.98
CA VAL A 113 25.72 -23.89 -16.78
C VAL A 113 24.38 -24.31 -16.18
N LEU A 114 23.70 -25.25 -16.82
CA LEU A 114 22.40 -25.79 -16.40
C LEU A 114 22.59 -27.23 -15.95
N VAL A 115 22.12 -27.52 -14.74
CA VAL A 115 22.14 -28.86 -14.17
C VAL A 115 20.71 -29.36 -14.01
N LYS A 116 20.35 -30.40 -14.77
CA LYS A 116 19.02 -30.99 -14.76
C LYS A 116 18.84 -31.95 -13.57
N PRO A 117 17.60 -32.25 -13.14
CA PRO A 117 17.33 -33.18 -12.03
C PRO A 117 17.83 -34.63 -12.25
N ASP A 118 18.12 -35.01 -13.50
CA ASP A 118 18.70 -36.30 -13.84
C ASP A 118 20.23 -36.34 -13.72
N GLY A 119 20.88 -35.21 -13.44
CA GLY A 119 22.32 -35.06 -13.33
C GLY A 119 23.02 -34.62 -14.61
N THR A 120 22.28 -34.37 -15.70
CA THR A 120 22.85 -33.87 -16.96
C THR A 120 23.31 -32.42 -16.78
N VAL A 121 24.54 -32.12 -17.20
CA VAL A 121 25.12 -30.78 -17.18
C VAL A 121 25.23 -30.27 -18.61
N GLU A 122 24.67 -29.10 -18.88
CA GLU A 122 24.79 -28.42 -20.17
C GLU A 122 25.35 -27.01 -19.97
N THR A 123 26.13 -26.54 -20.94
CA THR A 123 26.80 -25.25 -20.85
C THR A 123 26.46 -24.37 -22.06
N ALA A 124 26.44 -23.07 -21.88
CA ALA A 124 26.37 -22.11 -22.97
C ALA A 124 27.18 -20.84 -22.66
N CYS A 125 27.77 -20.24 -23.68
CA CYS A 125 28.39 -18.91 -23.58
C CYS A 125 27.68 -17.88 -24.47
N ARG A 126 27.92 -16.60 -24.20
CA ARG A 126 27.38 -15.50 -25.02
C ARG A 126 27.90 -15.61 -26.45
N GLY A 127 27.00 -15.56 -27.43
CA GLY A 127 27.35 -15.60 -28.85
C GLY A 127 27.68 -16.98 -29.41
N GLU A 128 27.45 -18.07 -28.66
CA GLU A 128 27.88 -19.43 -29.05
C GLU A 128 27.22 -19.95 -30.34
N LEU A 129 25.89 -19.87 -30.45
CA LEU A 129 25.14 -20.40 -31.60
C LEU A 129 24.76 -19.31 -32.61
N ARG A 130 24.52 -18.09 -32.12
CA ARG A 130 24.23 -16.90 -32.93
C ARG A 130 24.82 -15.68 -32.25
N GLN A 131 25.31 -14.75 -33.07
CA GLN A 131 25.81 -13.47 -32.58
C GLN A 131 24.73 -12.73 -31.77
N GLY A 132 25.11 -12.17 -30.63
CA GLY A 132 24.21 -11.41 -29.76
C GLY A 132 23.29 -12.24 -28.85
N ASP A 133 23.25 -13.57 -28.99
CA ASP A 133 22.48 -14.43 -28.07
C ASP A 133 23.14 -14.44 -26.68
N HIS A 134 22.33 -14.25 -25.63
CA HIS A 134 22.79 -14.36 -24.23
C HIS A 134 23.04 -15.83 -23.89
N ALA A 135 23.90 -16.09 -22.89
CA ALA A 135 24.26 -17.44 -22.48
C ALA A 135 23.03 -18.21 -21.97
N GLU A 136 22.21 -17.57 -21.13
CA GLU A 136 20.99 -18.14 -20.56
C GLU A 136 19.93 -18.38 -21.64
N PHE A 137 19.79 -17.47 -22.60
CA PHE A 137 18.87 -17.65 -23.72
C PHE A 137 19.26 -18.85 -24.59
N THR A 138 20.56 -18.99 -24.89
CA THR A 138 21.06 -20.12 -25.67
C THR A 138 20.75 -21.44 -24.94
N LEU A 139 20.95 -21.47 -23.63
CA LEU A 139 20.76 -22.66 -22.82
C LEU A 139 19.28 -23.05 -22.70
N LEU A 140 18.40 -22.09 -22.41
CA LEU A 140 16.96 -22.35 -22.18
C LEU A 140 16.18 -22.54 -23.48
N GLU A 141 16.41 -21.68 -24.48
CA GLU A 141 15.55 -21.58 -25.68
C GLU A 141 16.15 -22.19 -26.95
N ARG A 142 17.49 -22.29 -27.07
CA ARG A 142 18.11 -22.94 -28.24
C ARG A 142 18.37 -24.42 -27.99
N LYS A 143 19.00 -24.74 -26.85
CA LYS A 143 19.38 -26.12 -26.50
C LYS A 143 18.24 -26.91 -25.85
N ASN A 144 17.34 -26.25 -25.11
CA ASN A 144 16.34 -26.92 -24.27
C ASN A 144 14.87 -26.54 -24.51
N ARG A 145 14.54 -25.96 -25.67
CA ARG A 145 13.17 -25.48 -25.97
C ARG A 145 12.06 -26.53 -25.78
N GLY A 146 12.37 -27.81 -26.01
CA GLY A 146 11.44 -28.94 -25.86
C GLY A 146 11.63 -29.77 -24.59
N ASN A 147 12.57 -29.41 -23.73
CA ASN A 147 12.93 -30.19 -22.54
C ASN A 147 12.28 -29.60 -21.29
N LYS A 148 11.80 -30.47 -20.39
CA LYS A 148 11.29 -30.04 -19.09
C LYS A 148 12.45 -29.67 -18.17
N LEU A 149 12.53 -28.40 -17.77
CA LEU A 149 13.60 -27.86 -16.92
C LEU A 149 13.20 -27.67 -15.45
N ASP A 150 11.95 -28.01 -15.11
CA ASP A 150 11.42 -27.93 -13.74
C ASP A 150 12.39 -28.53 -12.71
N GLY A 151 12.79 -27.73 -11.73
CA GLY A 151 13.67 -28.21 -10.65
C GLY A 151 15.16 -28.18 -10.96
N SER A 152 15.58 -27.68 -12.13
CA SER A 152 16.99 -27.55 -12.50
C SER A 152 17.70 -26.45 -11.72
N LEU A 153 19.03 -26.53 -11.67
CA LEU A 153 19.92 -25.52 -11.10
C LEU A 153 20.62 -24.76 -12.24
N LEU A 154 20.78 -23.45 -12.11
CA LEU A 154 21.43 -22.62 -13.12
C LEU A 154 22.57 -21.82 -12.50
N PHE A 155 23.76 -21.86 -13.11
CA PHE A 155 24.92 -21.07 -12.72
C PHE A 155 25.21 -20.08 -13.85
N VAL A 156 25.30 -18.79 -13.54
CA VAL A 156 25.56 -17.72 -14.51
C VAL A 156 26.66 -16.80 -13.99
N THR A 157 27.58 -16.39 -14.85
CA THR A 157 28.72 -15.54 -14.40
C THR A 157 28.34 -14.07 -14.22
N LEU A 158 27.24 -13.60 -14.80
CA LEU A 158 26.74 -12.23 -14.67
C LEU A 158 25.23 -12.26 -14.38
N GLU A 159 24.73 -11.22 -13.70
CA GLU A 159 23.30 -11.07 -13.40
C GLU A 159 22.42 -11.23 -14.66
N PRO A 160 21.40 -12.11 -14.62
CA PRO A 160 20.43 -12.22 -15.71
C PRO A 160 19.69 -10.91 -15.92
N CYS A 161 19.52 -10.49 -17.17
CA CYS A 161 18.89 -9.20 -17.45
C CYS A 161 17.45 -9.13 -16.91
N ALA A 162 17.13 -7.97 -16.30
CA ALA A 162 15.86 -7.70 -15.64
C ALA A 162 14.70 -7.48 -16.64
N PRO A 163 13.44 -7.69 -16.22
CA PRO A 163 12.27 -7.36 -17.04
C PRO A 163 12.29 -5.90 -17.54
N GLY A 164 12.14 -5.71 -18.86
CA GLY A 164 12.16 -4.39 -19.51
C GLY A 164 13.56 -3.84 -19.81
N ALA A 165 14.63 -4.59 -19.51
CA ALA A 165 15.99 -4.19 -19.86
C ALA A 165 16.28 -4.33 -21.37
N ARG A 166 15.53 -5.20 -22.08
CA ARG A 166 15.62 -5.36 -23.54
C ARG A 166 14.52 -4.59 -24.27
N ARG A 167 14.84 -4.13 -25.50
CA ARG A 167 13.85 -3.49 -26.38
C ARG A 167 12.84 -4.55 -26.83
N ASP A 168 11.54 -4.24 -26.69
CA ASP A 168 10.42 -5.03 -27.20
C ASP A 168 10.66 -5.40 -28.69
N PRO A 169 10.42 -6.65 -29.14
CA PRO A 169 9.67 -7.76 -28.55
C PRO A 169 10.50 -8.83 -27.79
N LYS A 170 11.72 -8.49 -27.33
CA LYS A 170 12.62 -9.49 -26.73
C LYS A 170 12.30 -9.70 -25.24
N VAL A 171 11.85 -10.92 -24.88
CA VAL A 171 11.74 -11.35 -23.47
C VAL A 171 13.13 -11.30 -22.79
N ASP A 172 13.18 -11.05 -21.49
CA ASP A 172 14.40 -10.96 -20.68
C ASP A 172 14.86 -12.32 -20.13
N CYS A 173 16.12 -12.42 -19.68
CA CYS A 173 16.68 -13.67 -19.17
C CYS A 173 16.04 -14.07 -17.83
N ALA A 174 15.84 -13.13 -16.89
CA ALA A 174 15.20 -13.41 -15.61
C ALA A 174 13.77 -13.97 -15.79
N GLU A 175 13.01 -13.42 -16.74
CA GLU A 175 11.67 -13.91 -17.04
C GLU A 175 11.68 -15.31 -17.68
N ARG A 176 12.65 -15.61 -18.55
CA ARG A 176 12.81 -16.97 -19.09
C ARG A 176 13.16 -17.99 -18.02
N ILE A 177 14.02 -17.63 -17.07
CA ILE A 177 14.37 -18.49 -15.94
C ILE A 177 13.11 -18.83 -15.11
N ARG A 178 12.26 -17.82 -14.86
CA ARG A 178 10.96 -18.00 -14.20
C ARG A 178 10.05 -18.94 -14.99
N LEU A 179 9.85 -18.69 -16.28
CA LEU A 179 9.01 -19.53 -17.15
C LEU A 179 9.53 -20.97 -17.25
N ALA A 180 10.85 -21.17 -17.21
CA ALA A 180 11.50 -22.47 -17.22
C ALA A 180 11.43 -23.21 -15.86
N ARG A 181 10.89 -22.58 -14.80
CA ARG A 181 10.73 -23.16 -13.45
C ARG A 181 12.03 -23.69 -12.86
N ILE A 182 13.12 -22.94 -13.09
CA ILE A 182 14.42 -23.18 -12.44
C ILE A 182 14.26 -22.99 -10.95
N LYS A 183 14.82 -23.90 -10.15
CA LYS A 183 14.64 -23.90 -8.69
C LYS A 183 15.63 -22.97 -7.99
N GLU A 184 16.89 -23.02 -8.41
CA GLU A 184 18.00 -22.29 -7.78
C GLU A 184 18.90 -21.70 -8.85
N VAL A 185 19.32 -20.45 -8.65
CA VAL A 185 20.20 -19.71 -9.56
C VAL A 185 21.41 -19.21 -8.79
N TRP A 186 22.60 -19.53 -9.29
CA TRP A 186 23.87 -19.05 -8.77
C TRP A 186 24.40 -17.97 -9.69
N VAL A 187 24.65 -16.78 -9.16
CA VAL A 187 25.07 -15.59 -9.91
C VAL A 187 26.50 -15.22 -9.53
N GLY A 188 27.34 -15.02 -10.54
CA GLY A 188 28.72 -14.61 -10.39
C GLY A 188 28.84 -13.18 -9.89
N LEU A 189 28.56 -12.22 -10.78
CA LEU A 189 28.70 -10.79 -10.49
C LEU A 189 27.36 -10.05 -10.68
N GLU A 190 27.06 -9.12 -9.79
CA GLU A 190 25.94 -8.18 -9.95
C GLU A 190 26.26 -7.17 -11.07
N ASP A 191 25.29 -6.85 -11.94
CA ASP A 191 25.53 -5.90 -13.03
C ASP A 191 25.37 -4.45 -12.51
N PRO A 192 26.42 -3.61 -12.55
CA PRO A 192 26.33 -2.24 -12.06
C PRO A 192 25.53 -1.30 -12.98
N ASP A 193 25.08 -1.75 -14.16
CA ASP A 193 24.24 -0.96 -15.05
C ASP A 193 22.91 -0.58 -14.38
N PRO A 194 22.51 0.71 -14.30
CA PRO A 194 21.28 1.15 -13.62
C PRO A 194 19.99 0.52 -14.18
N LYS A 195 20.02 -0.01 -15.42
CA LYS A 195 18.90 -0.75 -16.00
C LYS A 195 18.72 -2.14 -15.39
N VAL A 196 19.79 -2.74 -14.88
CA VAL A 196 19.82 -4.12 -14.39
C VAL A 196 20.05 -4.18 -12.88
N ALA A 197 20.98 -3.40 -12.33
CA ALA A 197 21.36 -3.25 -10.92
C ALA A 197 20.42 -3.95 -9.92
N ARG A 198 20.61 -5.26 -9.74
CA ARG A 198 19.88 -6.12 -8.80
C ARG A 198 18.39 -6.35 -9.09
N LYS A 199 17.82 -5.72 -10.11
CA LYS A 199 16.42 -5.90 -10.55
C LYS A 199 16.19 -7.31 -11.10
N GLY A 200 17.19 -7.92 -11.73
CA GLY A 200 17.10 -9.29 -12.24
C GLY A 200 17.06 -10.30 -11.09
N ILE A 201 17.96 -10.15 -10.11
CA ILE A 201 18.00 -10.96 -8.89
C ILE A 201 16.70 -10.79 -8.09
N ALA A 202 16.26 -9.56 -7.85
CA ALA A 202 15.04 -9.28 -7.11
C ALA A 202 13.79 -9.90 -7.77
N HIS A 203 13.70 -9.87 -9.11
CA HIS A 203 12.61 -10.53 -9.84
C HIS A 203 12.57 -12.04 -9.60
N LEU A 204 13.73 -12.70 -9.56
CA LEU A 204 13.82 -14.14 -9.30
C LEU A 204 13.41 -14.47 -7.85
N GLU A 205 13.92 -13.72 -6.87
CA GLU A 205 13.60 -13.91 -5.46
C GLU A 205 12.11 -13.71 -5.15
N GLN A 206 11.49 -12.67 -5.73
CA GLN A 206 10.06 -12.39 -5.58
C GLN A 206 9.17 -13.51 -6.12
N HIS A 207 9.64 -14.27 -7.09
CA HIS A 207 8.92 -15.40 -7.69
C HIS A 207 9.30 -16.76 -7.08
N GLY A 208 9.98 -16.75 -5.92
CA GLY A 208 10.27 -17.97 -5.14
C GLY A 208 11.45 -18.79 -5.66
N ILE A 209 12.31 -18.21 -6.49
CA ILE A 209 13.54 -18.84 -6.97
C ILE A 209 14.66 -18.49 -5.99
N THR A 210 15.40 -19.48 -5.51
CA THR A 210 16.52 -19.22 -4.57
C THR A 210 17.74 -18.72 -5.34
N VAL A 211 18.24 -17.53 -4.99
CA VAL A 211 19.43 -16.95 -5.61
C VAL A 211 20.62 -17.03 -4.65
N HIS A 212 21.76 -17.46 -5.17
CA HIS A 212 23.03 -17.52 -4.45
C HIS A 212 24.11 -16.76 -5.21
N MET A 213 25.08 -16.18 -4.50
CA MET A 213 26.24 -15.54 -5.12
C MET A 213 27.44 -16.49 -5.17
N PHE A 214 28.30 -16.34 -6.18
CA PHE A 214 29.57 -17.08 -6.27
C PHE A 214 30.53 -16.65 -5.15
N ASP A 215 31.52 -17.50 -4.85
CA ASP A 215 32.59 -17.18 -3.92
C ASP A 215 33.41 -15.95 -4.39
N ARG A 216 33.90 -15.15 -3.44
CA ARG A 216 34.53 -13.84 -3.73
C ARG A 216 35.75 -13.95 -4.64
N ASP A 217 36.57 -14.98 -4.47
CA ASP A 217 37.74 -15.27 -5.32
C ASP A 217 37.34 -15.52 -6.78
N LEU A 218 36.22 -16.20 -7.02
CA LEU A 218 35.67 -16.43 -8.34
C LEU A 218 35.05 -15.17 -8.96
N GLN A 219 34.45 -14.30 -8.13
CA GLN A 219 33.94 -12.99 -8.58
C GLN A 219 35.08 -12.11 -9.12
N GLU A 220 36.23 -12.07 -8.45
CA GLU A 220 37.41 -11.29 -8.87
C GLU A 220 37.92 -11.73 -10.26
N VAL A 221 37.84 -13.03 -10.56
CA VAL A 221 38.17 -13.56 -11.89
C VAL A 221 37.20 -13.03 -12.95
N ILE A 222 35.90 -13.00 -12.64
CA ILE A 222 34.85 -12.50 -13.54
C ILE A 222 34.99 -10.98 -13.76
N GLU A 223 35.28 -10.22 -12.69
CA GLU A 223 35.52 -8.78 -12.74
C GLU A 223 36.71 -8.44 -13.65
N ARG A 224 37.82 -9.17 -13.50
CA ARG A 224 39.03 -8.96 -14.32
C ARG A 224 38.79 -9.22 -15.80
N GLU A 225 38.03 -10.27 -16.13
CA GLU A 225 37.68 -10.62 -17.52
C GLU A 225 36.68 -9.64 -18.17
N ASN A 226 35.90 -8.92 -17.36
CA ASN A 226 34.86 -7.98 -17.81
C ASN A 226 35.18 -6.51 -17.52
N LYS A 227 36.43 -6.17 -17.20
CA LYS A 227 36.86 -4.82 -16.77
C LYS A 227 36.36 -3.69 -17.67
N GLY A 228 36.45 -3.85 -18.99
CA GLY A 228 36.01 -2.83 -19.96
C GLY A 228 34.49 -2.61 -19.97
N PHE A 229 33.70 -3.67 -19.78
CA PHE A 229 32.24 -3.58 -19.69
C PHE A 229 31.81 -2.92 -18.38
N LEU A 230 32.42 -3.34 -17.26
CA LEU A 230 32.10 -2.82 -15.93
C LEU A 230 32.44 -1.33 -15.79
N ALA A 231 33.54 -0.87 -16.37
CA ALA A 231 33.90 0.55 -16.39
C ALA A 231 32.83 1.41 -17.09
N GLN A 232 32.40 1.00 -18.28
CA GLN A 232 31.33 1.69 -19.04
C GLN A 232 29.96 1.59 -18.34
N ALA A 233 29.68 0.51 -17.62
CA ALA A 233 28.46 0.36 -16.83
C ALA A 233 28.47 1.29 -15.59
N LEU A 234 29.61 1.42 -14.91
CA LEU A 234 29.77 2.31 -13.77
C LEU A 234 29.64 3.79 -14.17
N GLU A 235 30.23 4.20 -15.29
CA GLU A 235 30.05 5.56 -15.84
C GLU A 235 28.57 5.87 -16.08
N ARG A 236 27.82 4.92 -16.65
CA ARG A 236 26.37 5.05 -16.85
C ARG A 236 25.60 5.13 -15.53
N ALA A 237 26.01 4.37 -14.51
CA ALA A 237 25.42 4.44 -13.18
C ALA A 237 25.64 5.81 -12.52
N VAL A 238 26.84 6.38 -12.66
CA VAL A 238 27.17 7.74 -12.18
C VAL A 238 26.34 8.79 -12.92
N ALA A 239 26.21 8.68 -14.24
CA ALA A 239 25.39 9.58 -15.04
C ALA A 239 23.90 9.51 -14.67
N ALA A 240 23.36 8.31 -14.45
CA ALA A 240 21.97 8.12 -14.03
C ALA A 240 21.69 8.70 -12.63
N LYS A 241 22.64 8.57 -11.69
CA LYS A 241 22.55 9.20 -10.37
C LYS A 241 22.58 10.73 -10.41
N ARG A 242 23.16 11.33 -11.46
CA ARG A 242 23.22 12.79 -11.66
C ARG A 242 21.96 13.37 -12.29
N GLN A 243 21.08 12.55 -12.87
CA GLN A 243 19.77 13.02 -13.31
C GLN A 243 18.86 13.18 -12.08
N PRO A 244 18.30 14.37 -11.81
CA PRO A 244 17.32 14.51 -10.75
C PRO A 244 16.12 13.63 -11.11
N VAL A 245 15.80 12.67 -10.25
CA VAL A 245 14.50 11.99 -10.30
C VAL A 245 13.48 13.08 -9.99
N GLU A 246 12.65 13.42 -10.97
CA GLU A 246 11.52 14.33 -10.75
C GLU A 246 10.66 13.71 -9.64
N ILE A 247 10.63 14.37 -8.47
CA ILE A 247 9.86 13.92 -7.33
C ILE A 247 8.40 14.24 -7.65
N VAL A 248 7.72 13.33 -8.35
CA VAL A 248 6.27 13.40 -8.50
C VAL A 248 5.67 12.99 -7.16
N LEU A 249 5.16 13.96 -6.39
CA LEU A 249 4.63 13.69 -5.04
C LEU A 249 3.29 12.95 -5.13
N SER A 250 2.53 13.16 -6.21
CA SER A 250 1.25 12.48 -6.50
C SER A 250 1.08 12.13 -8.00
N PRO A 251 0.58 10.93 -8.34
CA PRO A 251 0.19 10.61 -9.73
C PRO A 251 -0.78 11.61 -10.35
N LEU A 252 -1.56 12.33 -9.53
CA LEU A 252 -2.53 13.33 -9.96
C LEU A 252 -1.91 14.65 -10.46
N GLU A 253 -0.61 14.86 -10.26
CA GLU A 253 0.14 15.98 -10.87
C GLU A 253 0.40 15.76 -12.37
N ASN A 254 0.23 14.52 -12.84
CA ASN A 254 0.38 14.18 -14.24
C ASN A 254 -0.90 14.49 -15.02
N ARG A 255 -0.77 14.49 -16.36
CA ARG A 255 -1.92 14.56 -17.26
C ARG A 255 -2.95 13.49 -16.91
N PHE A 256 -4.21 13.88 -16.83
CA PHE A 256 -5.28 12.93 -16.62
C PHE A 256 -5.62 12.25 -17.96
N PRO A 257 -5.65 10.91 -18.03
CA PRO A 257 -5.88 10.21 -19.29
C PRO A 257 -7.21 10.62 -19.95
N ASN A 258 -7.14 11.00 -21.24
CA ASN A 258 -8.27 11.39 -22.07
C ASN A 258 -9.05 12.63 -21.61
N ALA A 259 -8.54 13.39 -20.64
CA ALA A 259 -9.16 14.65 -20.24
C ALA A 259 -8.88 15.76 -21.25
N VAL A 260 -9.87 16.61 -21.46
CA VAL A 260 -9.81 17.81 -22.30
C VAL A 260 -10.28 19.02 -21.50
N LEU A 261 -9.93 20.24 -21.95
CA LEU A 261 -10.30 21.47 -21.23
C LEU A 261 -11.82 21.64 -21.05
N THR A 262 -12.63 21.11 -21.98
CA THR A 262 -14.09 21.17 -21.89
C THR A 262 -14.67 20.29 -20.78
N ASP A 263 -13.85 19.43 -20.15
CA ASP A 263 -14.26 18.67 -18.97
C ASP A 263 -14.27 19.55 -17.70
N PHE A 264 -13.71 20.77 -17.76
CA PHE A 264 -13.81 21.73 -16.66
C PHE A 264 -15.19 22.40 -16.61
N SER A 265 -15.58 22.75 -15.39
CA SER A 265 -16.79 23.48 -15.06
C SER A 265 -16.50 24.98 -15.09
N ASP A 266 -17.23 25.68 -15.96
CA ASP A 266 -17.15 27.15 -16.06
C ASP A 266 -17.54 27.82 -14.73
N GLU A 267 -18.51 27.26 -14.00
CA GLU A 267 -18.90 27.75 -12.67
C GLU A 267 -17.73 27.64 -11.68
N ALA A 268 -17.08 26.47 -11.60
CA ALA A 268 -15.96 26.26 -10.69
C ALA A 268 -14.77 27.19 -11.00
N LEU A 269 -14.45 27.35 -12.29
CA LEU A 269 -13.38 28.26 -12.74
C LEU A 269 -13.74 29.73 -12.47
N ALA A 270 -15.00 30.13 -12.66
CA ALA A 270 -15.47 31.48 -12.35
C ALA A 270 -15.39 31.77 -10.84
N VAL A 271 -15.82 30.85 -9.99
CA VAL A 271 -15.72 30.98 -8.53
C VAL A 271 -14.26 31.08 -8.09
N TYR A 272 -13.36 30.28 -8.66
CA TYR A 272 -11.93 30.39 -8.40
C TYR A 272 -11.36 31.73 -8.83
N ARG A 273 -11.68 32.17 -10.05
CA ARG A 273 -11.24 33.46 -10.59
C ARG A 273 -11.66 34.63 -9.69
N GLU A 274 -12.93 34.66 -9.29
CA GLU A 274 -13.50 35.71 -8.44
C GLU A 274 -12.83 35.73 -7.06
N ARG A 275 -12.81 34.60 -6.35
CA ARG A 275 -12.25 34.53 -4.99
C ARG A 275 -10.74 34.75 -4.94
N ALA A 276 -10.02 34.31 -5.97
CA ALA A 276 -8.57 34.49 -6.04
C ALA A 276 -8.13 35.86 -6.59
N GLY A 277 -9.08 36.73 -6.96
CA GLY A 277 -8.81 38.06 -7.51
C GLY A 277 -8.06 38.01 -8.84
N ILE A 278 -8.38 37.03 -9.70
CA ILE A 278 -7.72 36.81 -10.98
C ILE A 278 -8.40 37.67 -12.05
N ALA A 279 -7.61 38.51 -12.74
CA ALA A 279 -8.14 39.46 -13.72
C ALA A 279 -8.51 38.76 -15.04
N GLU A 280 -7.66 37.83 -15.47
CA GLU A 280 -7.74 37.09 -16.73
C GLU A 280 -9.09 36.38 -16.88
N ALA A 281 -9.67 36.42 -18.08
CA ALA A 281 -10.94 35.76 -18.34
C ALA A 281 -10.78 34.23 -18.35
N VAL A 282 -11.79 33.51 -17.84
CA VAL A 282 -11.81 32.04 -17.90
C VAL A 282 -11.72 31.60 -19.36
N GLY A 283 -10.84 30.63 -19.64
CA GLY A 283 -10.62 30.09 -20.98
C GLY A 283 -9.65 30.89 -21.86
N SER A 284 -9.18 32.07 -21.43
CA SER A 284 -8.11 32.80 -22.13
C SER A 284 -6.77 32.05 -22.06
N ASP A 285 -5.88 32.31 -23.01
CA ASP A 285 -4.54 31.72 -23.03
C ASP A 285 -3.72 32.11 -21.80
N GLU A 286 -3.87 33.34 -21.30
CA GLU A 286 -3.23 33.81 -20.07
C GLU A 286 -3.76 33.05 -18.84
N PHE A 287 -5.07 32.81 -18.77
CA PHE A 287 -5.68 32.03 -17.69
C PHE A 287 -5.23 30.56 -17.74
N ASN A 288 -5.22 29.95 -18.92
CA ASN A 288 -4.73 28.57 -19.10
C ASN A 288 -3.24 28.45 -18.77
N ARG A 289 -2.43 29.45 -19.16
CA ARG A 289 -1.00 29.51 -18.78
C ARG A 289 -0.83 29.63 -17.26
N ARG A 290 -1.69 30.37 -16.57
CA ARG A 290 -1.70 30.42 -15.09
C ARG A 290 -1.99 29.05 -14.50
N LEU A 291 -3.00 28.34 -14.98
CA LEU A 291 -3.31 26.98 -14.51
C LEU A 291 -2.18 25.98 -14.82
N LEU A 292 -1.48 26.13 -15.95
CA LEU A 292 -0.27 25.36 -16.28
C LEU A 292 0.83 25.60 -15.25
N LEU A 293 1.12 26.87 -14.91
CA LEU A 293 2.15 27.22 -13.91
C LEU A 293 1.81 26.75 -12.50
N GLN A 294 0.52 26.60 -12.19
CA GLN A 294 0.03 26.05 -10.93
C GLN A 294 0.05 24.52 -10.87
N GLY A 295 0.46 23.84 -11.95
CA GLY A 295 0.45 22.37 -12.02
C GLY A 295 -0.93 21.75 -12.23
N LEU A 296 -1.95 22.55 -12.58
CA LEU A 296 -3.32 22.09 -12.79
C LEU A 296 -3.57 21.67 -14.24
N LEU A 297 -2.78 22.21 -15.18
CA LEU A 297 -2.71 21.78 -16.57
C LEU A 297 -1.29 21.29 -16.88
N LYS A 298 -1.16 20.53 -17.97
CA LYS A 298 0.11 20.17 -18.63
C LYS A 298 0.00 20.50 -20.11
N GLU A 299 1.14 20.57 -20.79
CA GLU A 299 1.18 20.73 -22.24
C GLU A 299 1.44 19.37 -22.91
N ASP A 300 0.61 19.00 -23.88
CA ASP A 300 0.74 17.78 -24.69
C ASP A 300 0.55 18.14 -26.17
N ALA A 301 1.60 17.94 -26.98
CA ALA A 301 1.63 18.28 -28.40
C ALA A 301 1.11 19.71 -28.74
N GLY A 302 1.51 20.71 -27.94
CA GLY A 302 1.11 22.11 -28.12
C GLY A 302 -0.32 22.43 -27.68
N ARG A 303 -0.98 21.55 -26.92
CA ARG A 303 -2.32 21.74 -26.34
C ARG A 303 -2.27 21.63 -24.83
N PHE A 304 -3.09 22.41 -24.15
CA PHE A 304 -3.28 22.26 -22.71
C PHE A 304 -4.17 21.05 -22.41
N VAL A 305 -3.75 20.22 -21.47
CA VAL A 305 -4.49 19.06 -20.98
C VAL A 305 -4.63 19.11 -19.46
N PRO A 306 -5.80 18.77 -18.89
CA PRO A 306 -5.98 18.72 -17.44
C PRO A 306 -5.07 17.72 -16.74
N THR A 307 -4.64 18.08 -15.53
CA THR A 307 -4.07 17.11 -14.57
C THR A 307 -5.16 16.47 -13.73
N GLY A 308 -4.81 15.42 -12.97
CA GLY A 308 -5.73 14.83 -12.00
C GLY A 308 -6.22 15.85 -10.96
N PHE A 309 -5.33 16.72 -10.46
CA PHE A 309 -5.75 17.80 -9.54
C PHE A 309 -6.60 18.87 -10.23
N GLY A 310 -6.31 19.18 -11.49
CA GLY A 310 -7.17 20.04 -12.30
C GLY A 310 -8.60 19.49 -12.40
N ILE A 311 -8.76 18.21 -12.73
CA ILE A 311 -10.07 17.54 -12.78
C ILE A 311 -10.74 17.48 -11.40
N LEU A 312 -9.99 17.25 -10.34
CA LEU A 312 -10.53 17.19 -8.98
C LEU A 312 -11.13 18.54 -8.54
N LEU A 313 -10.42 19.63 -8.83
CA LEU A 313 -10.79 20.98 -8.41
C LEU A 313 -11.86 21.58 -9.31
N PHE A 314 -11.76 21.39 -10.62
CA PHE A 314 -12.55 22.12 -11.61
C PHE A 314 -13.34 21.23 -12.56
N GLY A 315 -13.19 19.90 -12.52
CA GLY A 315 -13.95 19.01 -13.40
C GLY A 315 -15.46 19.14 -13.19
N SER A 316 -16.23 19.07 -14.27
CA SER A 316 -17.69 19.08 -14.24
C SER A 316 -18.26 17.81 -13.61
N GLU A 317 -17.59 16.67 -13.78
CA GLU A 317 -17.95 15.38 -13.17
C GLU A 317 -16.72 14.69 -12.54
N PRO A 318 -16.13 15.25 -11.47
CA PRO A 318 -14.86 14.75 -10.93
C PRO A 318 -15.00 13.32 -10.38
N ARG A 319 -16.18 12.95 -9.87
CA ARG A 319 -16.46 11.57 -9.41
C ARG A 319 -16.43 10.53 -10.53
N ARG A 320 -16.83 10.92 -11.74
CA ARG A 320 -16.83 10.02 -12.89
C ARG A 320 -15.40 9.72 -13.34
N ALA A 321 -14.53 10.72 -13.25
CA ALA A 321 -13.10 10.58 -13.50
C ALA A 321 -12.39 9.82 -12.36
N MET A 322 -12.70 10.15 -11.10
CA MET A 322 -12.05 9.63 -9.91
C MET A 322 -13.08 9.23 -8.86
N ARG A 323 -13.21 7.93 -8.57
CA ARG A 323 -14.22 7.40 -7.63
C ARG A 323 -14.10 7.97 -6.22
N GLN A 324 -12.88 8.36 -5.86
CA GLN A 324 -12.52 8.91 -4.58
C GLN A 324 -12.70 10.42 -4.45
N ALA A 325 -13.13 11.10 -5.52
CA ALA A 325 -13.48 12.51 -5.48
C ALA A 325 -14.79 12.74 -4.70
N GLY A 326 -14.87 13.91 -4.09
CA GLY A 326 -16.06 14.38 -3.37
C GLY A 326 -16.02 14.18 -1.85
N LEU A 327 -17.13 14.57 -1.22
CA LEU A 327 -17.36 14.52 0.22
C LEU A 327 -18.69 13.82 0.49
N LEU A 328 -18.72 12.94 1.50
CA LEU A 328 -19.95 12.34 1.99
C LEU A 328 -20.44 13.07 3.24
N GLY A 329 -21.56 13.79 3.14
CA GLY A 329 -22.24 14.39 4.28
C GLY A 329 -23.27 13.47 4.90
N SER A 330 -23.28 13.40 6.24
CA SER A 330 -24.29 12.66 7.01
C SER A 330 -24.68 13.44 8.25
N ILE A 331 -25.98 13.62 8.49
CA ILE A 331 -26.55 14.21 9.71
C ILE A 331 -27.32 13.11 10.43
N ARG A 332 -27.02 12.90 11.71
CA ARG A 332 -27.77 12.01 12.61
C ARG A 332 -28.52 12.85 13.63
N TYR A 333 -29.85 12.80 13.57
CA TYR A 333 -30.71 13.52 14.51
C TYR A 333 -30.90 12.73 15.81
N PRO A 334 -31.26 13.41 16.92
CA PRO A 334 -31.59 12.74 18.18
C PRO A 334 -32.76 11.74 18.06
N SER A 335 -33.67 11.94 17.09
CA SER A 335 -34.76 11.02 16.78
C SER A 335 -34.28 9.66 16.22
N GLY A 336 -33.00 9.55 15.85
CA GLY A 336 -32.44 8.37 15.17
C GLY A 336 -32.52 8.46 13.64
N GLU A 337 -33.25 9.43 13.09
CA GLU A 337 -33.29 9.72 11.66
C GLU A 337 -31.91 10.15 11.15
N GLN A 338 -31.63 9.77 9.89
CA GLN A 338 -30.38 10.11 9.22
C GLN A 338 -30.64 10.74 7.87
N GLU A 339 -29.96 11.84 7.61
CA GLU A 339 -29.89 12.47 6.30
C GLU A 339 -28.50 12.32 5.71
N ARG A 340 -28.43 11.99 4.42
CA ARG A 340 -27.19 11.79 3.70
C ARG A 340 -27.20 12.61 2.40
N ARG A 341 -26.08 13.27 2.10
CA ARG A 341 -25.84 13.94 0.83
C ARG A 341 -24.45 13.59 0.33
N GLU A 342 -24.34 13.22 -0.94
CA GLU A 342 -23.06 13.07 -1.61
C GLU A 342 -22.76 14.39 -2.33
N PHE A 343 -21.59 14.95 -2.08
CA PHE A 343 -21.08 16.14 -2.74
C PHE A 343 -20.03 15.68 -3.75
N ASP A 344 -20.45 15.57 -5.00
CA ASP A 344 -19.62 15.10 -6.12
C ASP A 344 -19.24 16.22 -7.08
N GLU A 345 -19.62 17.45 -6.74
CA GLU A 345 -19.28 18.68 -7.44
C GLU A 345 -17.76 18.94 -7.36
N PRO A 346 -17.20 19.79 -8.25
CA PRO A 346 -15.81 20.22 -8.19
C PRO A 346 -15.38 20.65 -6.78
N ALA A 347 -14.19 20.22 -6.34
CA ALA A 347 -13.79 20.32 -4.94
C ALA A 347 -13.81 21.75 -4.38
N VAL A 348 -13.60 22.75 -5.24
CA VAL A 348 -13.65 24.17 -4.87
C VAL A 348 -15.04 24.67 -4.46
N LEU A 349 -16.11 23.99 -4.88
CA LEU A 349 -17.51 24.33 -4.58
C LEU A 349 -18.04 23.62 -3.33
N ILE A 350 -17.45 22.47 -2.98
CA ILE A 350 -17.92 21.60 -1.89
C ILE A 350 -18.09 22.35 -0.54
N PRO A 351 -17.14 23.19 -0.08
CA PRO A 351 -17.27 23.85 1.22
C PRO A 351 -18.53 24.73 1.34
N ASP A 352 -18.84 25.51 0.31
CA ASP A 352 -20.01 26.41 0.32
C ASP A 352 -21.32 25.61 0.18
N LEU A 353 -21.32 24.59 -0.69
CA LEU A 353 -22.47 23.70 -0.86
C LEU A 353 -22.79 22.93 0.41
N LEU A 354 -21.76 22.50 1.14
CA LEU A 354 -21.88 21.86 2.44
C LEU A 354 -22.44 22.82 3.46
N GLU A 355 -21.88 24.02 3.57
CA GLU A 355 -22.36 25.04 4.51
C GLU A 355 -23.84 25.36 4.27
N LYS A 356 -24.23 25.58 3.02
CA LYS A 356 -25.64 25.78 2.63
C LYS A 356 -26.52 24.62 3.07
N TRP A 357 -26.13 23.39 2.75
CA TRP A 357 -26.88 22.19 3.14
C TRP A 357 -27.02 22.05 4.66
N LEU A 358 -25.95 22.29 5.42
CA LEU A 358 -25.98 22.23 6.87
C LEU A 358 -26.87 23.33 7.47
N ARG A 359 -26.88 24.54 6.90
CA ARG A 359 -27.78 25.63 7.30
C ARG A 359 -29.25 25.32 7.02
N ASP A 360 -29.52 24.66 5.89
CA ASP A 360 -30.88 24.29 5.50
C ASP A 360 -31.44 23.15 6.36
N LYS A 361 -30.58 22.20 6.76
CA LYS A 361 -31.01 20.95 7.44
C LYS A 361 -30.88 20.97 8.94
N LEU A 362 -29.88 21.65 9.49
CA LEU A 362 -29.78 21.76 10.94
C LEU A 362 -30.82 22.77 11.42
N PRO A 363 -31.65 22.42 12.43
CA PRO A 363 -32.71 23.29 12.88
C PRO A 363 -32.15 24.65 13.31
N ASN A 364 -32.63 25.71 12.65
CA ASN A 364 -32.48 27.08 13.15
C ASN A 364 -33.12 27.14 14.55
N VAL A 365 -32.46 27.83 15.47
CA VAL A 365 -32.72 27.89 16.92
C VAL A 365 -34.01 28.67 17.27
N PHE A 366 -35.09 28.50 16.49
CA PHE A 366 -36.41 29.08 16.77
C PHE A 366 -37.40 27.96 17.07
N ASP A 367 -37.29 27.42 18.29
CA ASP A 367 -38.38 26.63 18.85
C ASP A 367 -39.56 27.59 19.14
N ARG A 368 -40.56 27.62 18.25
CA ARG A 368 -41.81 28.38 18.44
C ARG A 368 -42.76 27.73 19.45
N SER A 369 -42.44 26.53 19.96
CA SER A 369 -43.32 25.78 20.87
C SER A 369 -43.08 26.10 22.35
N LYS A 370 -41.98 26.77 22.70
CA LYS A 370 -41.69 27.22 24.07
C LYS A 370 -41.46 28.72 24.08
N MET A 371 -42.16 29.42 24.97
CA MET A 371 -41.96 30.86 25.28
C MET A 371 -40.57 31.16 25.90
N ARG A 372 -39.66 30.17 25.93
CA ARG A 372 -38.28 30.26 26.42
C ARG A 372 -37.31 29.97 25.27
N ARG A 373 -36.46 30.95 25.01
CA ARG A 373 -35.31 30.89 24.10
C ARG A 373 -34.26 29.96 24.71
N GLU A 374 -34.21 28.70 24.27
CA GLU A 374 -33.01 27.88 24.49
C GLU A 374 -31.99 28.26 23.41
N GLU A 375 -31.05 29.14 23.77
CA GLU A 375 -29.90 29.48 22.91
C GLU A 375 -29.00 28.25 22.78
N ARG A 376 -29.26 27.42 21.76
CA ARG A 376 -28.30 26.41 21.32
C ARG A 376 -27.18 27.12 20.55
N PRO A 377 -25.91 26.87 20.84
CA PRO A 377 -24.83 27.43 20.04
C PRO A 377 -25.01 27.02 18.57
N ALA A 378 -25.02 28.01 17.68
CA ALA A 378 -24.99 27.75 16.25
C ALA A 378 -23.73 26.93 15.92
N LEU A 379 -23.84 26.05 14.91
CA LEU A 379 -22.69 25.28 14.46
C LEU A 379 -21.54 26.25 14.09
N PRO A 380 -20.30 26.03 14.58
CA PRO A 380 -19.18 26.90 14.22
C PRO A 380 -18.75 26.62 12.77
N PHE A 381 -19.49 27.17 11.82
CA PHE A 381 -19.32 26.91 10.37
C PHE A 381 -17.90 27.22 9.89
N GLU A 382 -17.24 28.23 10.45
CA GLU A 382 -15.85 28.56 10.15
C GLU A 382 -14.91 27.38 10.47
N MET A 383 -15.07 26.75 11.64
CA MET A 383 -14.27 25.58 12.04
C MET A 383 -14.61 24.34 11.21
N VAL A 384 -15.89 24.16 10.87
CA VAL A 384 -16.34 23.05 10.01
C VAL A 384 -15.75 23.20 8.61
N ARG A 385 -15.79 24.40 8.04
CA ARG A 385 -15.21 24.75 6.75
C ARG A 385 -13.71 24.46 6.74
N GLU A 386 -12.98 24.96 7.74
CA GLU A 386 -11.55 24.71 7.92
C GLU A 386 -11.24 23.21 8.02
N GLY A 387 -12.01 22.47 8.82
CA GLY A 387 -11.84 21.02 8.96
C GLY A 387 -12.06 20.25 7.66
N VAL A 388 -13.08 20.62 6.87
CA VAL A 388 -13.40 19.98 5.58
C VAL A 388 -12.38 20.34 4.52
N VAL A 389 -11.98 21.61 4.42
CA VAL A 389 -10.96 22.05 3.47
C VAL A 389 -9.62 21.36 3.76
N ASN A 390 -9.21 21.30 5.03
CA ASN A 390 -8.01 20.54 5.43
C ASN A 390 -8.15 19.05 5.11
N ALA A 391 -9.33 18.47 5.32
CA ALA A 391 -9.57 17.07 4.98
C ALA A 391 -9.46 16.80 3.48
N LEU A 392 -9.90 17.71 2.62
CA LEU A 392 -9.75 17.61 1.15
C LEU A 392 -8.30 17.81 0.73
N ILE A 393 -7.63 18.86 1.23
CA ILE A 393 -6.24 19.19 0.86
C ILE A 393 -5.26 18.11 1.28
N HIS A 394 -5.36 17.59 2.51
CA HIS A 394 -4.37 16.64 3.05
C HIS A 394 -4.74 15.17 2.83
N ARG A 395 -5.83 14.92 2.10
CA ARG A 395 -6.32 13.57 1.78
C ARG A 395 -5.26 12.74 1.05
N ASP A 396 -5.17 11.47 1.41
CA ASP A 396 -4.43 10.49 0.63
C ASP A 396 -5.22 10.07 -0.63
N TYR A 397 -4.90 10.68 -1.76
CA TYR A 397 -5.60 10.39 -3.02
C TYR A 397 -5.29 9.03 -3.65
N SER A 398 -4.27 8.30 -3.15
CA SER A 398 -4.02 6.92 -3.58
C SER A 398 -5.02 5.92 -3.00
N ILE A 399 -5.78 6.29 -1.97
CA ILE A 399 -6.83 5.45 -1.39
C ILE A 399 -8.11 5.65 -2.21
N GLU A 400 -8.32 4.84 -3.24
CA GLU A 400 -9.47 4.98 -4.15
C GLU A 400 -10.82 4.56 -3.52
N GLY A 401 -10.79 3.68 -2.51
CA GLY A 401 -11.98 3.07 -1.93
C GLY A 401 -12.71 3.90 -0.86
N GLY A 402 -12.23 5.08 -0.51
CA GLY A 402 -12.81 5.89 0.57
C GLY A 402 -12.91 7.37 0.22
N LYS A 403 -14.04 8.02 0.52
CA LYS A 403 -14.22 9.47 0.37
C LYS A 403 -13.90 10.20 1.67
N CYS A 404 -13.65 11.50 1.60
CA CYS A 404 -13.80 12.33 2.79
C CYS A 404 -15.24 12.24 3.28
N GLN A 405 -15.45 12.31 4.59
CA GLN A 405 -16.78 12.26 5.19
C GLN A 405 -16.94 13.35 6.24
N ILE A 406 -18.14 13.89 6.37
CA ILE A 406 -18.54 14.72 7.50
C ILE A 406 -19.77 14.10 8.15
N VAL A 407 -19.66 13.79 9.43
CA VAL A 407 -20.73 13.21 10.24
C VAL A 407 -21.12 14.21 11.31
N VAL A 408 -22.32 14.75 11.20
CA VAL A 408 -22.89 15.70 12.15
C VAL A 408 -23.85 14.97 13.07
N THR A 409 -23.67 15.14 14.37
CA THR A 409 -24.55 14.65 15.42
C THR A 409 -25.05 15.83 16.25
N GLU A 410 -25.90 15.57 17.24
CA GLU A 410 -26.32 16.60 18.21
C GLU A 410 -25.13 17.23 18.94
N ASP A 411 -24.13 16.42 19.29
CA ASP A 411 -23.04 16.80 20.17
C ASP A 411 -21.75 17.19 19.42
N THR A 412 -21.51 16.59 18.24
CA THR A 412 -20.23 16.74 17.52
C THR A 412 -20.37 16.82 16.00
N VAL A 413 -19.35 17.40 15.36
CA VAL A 413 -19.08 17.29 13.93
C VAL A 413 -17.76 16.54 13.75
N ALA A 414 -17.80 15.39 13.08
CA ALA A 414 -16.62 14.59 12.79
C ALA A 414 -16.28 14.64 11.29
N VAL A 415 -15.11 15.19 10.95
CA VAL A 415 -14.57 15.19 9.60
C VAL A 415 -13.56 14.04 9.48
N ARG A 416 -13.80 13.12 8.55
CA ARG A 416 -12.99 11.90 8.34
C ARG A 416 -12.28 12.01 6.99
N SER A 417 -10.95 12.02 6.98
CA SER A 417 -10.13 12.04 5.76
C SER A 417 -9.35 10.72 5.60
N PRO A 418 -9.39 10.06 4.43
CA PRO A 418 -8.60 8.87 4.16
C PRO A 418 -7.09 9.11 4.25
N GLY A 419 -6.39 8.20 4.93
CA GLY A 419 -4.92 8.19 5.03
C GLY A 419 -4.38 8.88 6.27
N LYS A 420 -3.16 8.48 6.67
CA LYS A 420 -2.46 9.05 7.83
C LYS A 420 -2.07 10.51 7.58
N PRO A 421 -1.75 11.29 8.64
CA PRO A 421 -1.13 12.60 8.45
C PRO A 421 0.10 12.51 7.54
N PRO A 422 0.38 13.54 6.71
CA PRO A 422 1.52 13.53 5.81
C PRO A 422 2.83 13.45 6.61
N PRO A 423 3.72 12.47 6.34
CA PRO A 423 5.02 12.40 7.02
C PRO A 423 5.83 13.69 6.82
N PRO A 424 6.54 14.20 7.85
CA PRO A 424 6.78 13.60 9.17
C PRO A 424 5.75 13.94 10.25
N ILE A 425 4.60 14.53 9.90
CA ILE A 425 3.58 14.94 10.88
C ILE A 425 2.99 13.72 11.60
N THR A 426 2.92 13.79 12.93
CA THR A 426 2.31 12.75 13.77
C THR A 426 0.91 13.14 14.24
N VAL A 427 0.10 12.15 14.61
CA VAL A 427 -1.23 12.40 15.21
C VAL A 427 -1.09 13.15 16.54
N GLU A 428 -0.04 12.88 17.31
CA GLU A 428 0.25 13.59 18.57
C GLU A 428 0.54 15.08 18.33
N GLN A 429 1.26 15.43 17.26
CA GLN A 429 1.48 16.83 16.87
C GLN A 429 0.17 17.54 16.48
N LEU A 430 -0.75 16.84 15.82
CA LEU A 430 -2.08 17.39 15.53
C LEU A 430 -2.92 17.58 16.80
N GLN A 431 -2.91 16.60 17.72
CA GLN A 431 -3.62 16.67 19.00
C GLN A 431 -3.11 17.78 19.92
N THR A 432 -1.82 18.11 19.81
CA THR A 432 -1.17 19.19 20.57
C THR A 432 -1.14 20.51 19.80
N PHE A 433 -1.71 20.57 18.59
CA PHE A 433 -1.72 21.76 17.73
C PHE A 433 -0.31 22.31 17.44
N THR A 434 0.70 21.43 17.43
CA THR A 434 2.12 21.76 17.18
C THR A 434 2.61 21.32 15.80
N ALA A 435 1.74 20.70 15.00
CA ALA A 435 2.08 20.23 13.67
C ALA A 435 2.61 21.37 12.76
N PRO A 436 3.72 21.15 12.04
CA PRO A 436 4.24 22.13 11.09
C PRO A 436 3.34 22.25 9.86
N MET A 437 3.52 23.33 9.11
CA MET A 437 2.83 23.53 7.83
C MET A 437 3.45 22.64 6.75
N LEU A 438 2.85 21.48 6.53
CA LEU A 438 3.21 20.59 5.44
C LEU A 438 1.96 20.02 4.77
N SER A 439 1.81 20.27 3.48
CA SER A 439 0.73 19.70 2.68
C SER A 439 1.18 18.47 1.91
N ARG A 440 0.29 17.47 1.85
CA ARG A 440 0.45 16.30 0.97
C ARG A 440 0.24 16.68 -0.49
N ASN A 441 -0.72 17.57 -0.74
CA ASN A 441 -1.13 18.01 -2.07
C ASN A 441 -0.96 19.54 -2.12
N PRO A 442 0.25 20.05 -2.41
CA PRO A 442 0.56 21.48 -2.37
C PRO A 442 -0.23 22.29 -3.41
N GLU A 443 -0.56 21.72 -4.57
CA GLU A 443 -1.37 22.36 -5.62
C GLU A 443 -2.80 22.62 -5.12
N LEU A 444 -3.40 21.65 -4.44
CA LEU A 444 -4.71 21.81 -3.82
C LEU A 444 -4.65 22.89 -2.74
N HIS A 445 -3.64 22.83 -1.88
CA HIS A 445 -3.47 23.81 -0.81
C HIS A 445 -3.36 25.24 -1.36
N PHE A 446 -2.54 25.43 -2.39
CA PHE A 446 -2.38 26.71 -3.06
C PHE A 446 -3.70 27.26 -3.62
N VAL A 447 -4.50 26.42 -4.29
CA VAL A 447 -5.80 26.86 -4.84
C VAL A 447 -6.76 27.28 -3.73
N PHE A 448 -6.96 26.46 -2.70
CA PHE A 448 -7.84 26.79 -1.58
C PHE A 448 -7.37 28.01 -0.79
N ALA A 449 -6.05 28.18 -0.65
CA ALA A 449 -5.44 29.34 -0.03
C ALA A 449 -5.72 30.63 -0.81
N ARG A 450 -5.49 30.60 -2.12
CA ARG A 450 -5.81 31.73 -3.01
C ARG A 450 -7.29 32.11 -2.96
N MET A 451 -8.19 31.15 -2.71
CA MET A 451 -9.62 31.38 -2.56
C MET A 451 -10.04 31.89 -1.16
N GLY A 452 -9.10 32.09 -0.23
CA GLY A 452 -9.41 32.46 1.16
C GLY A 452 -10.15 31.37 1.96
N MET A 453 -10.02 30.12 1.54
CA MET A 453 -10.65 28.97 2.19
C MET A 453 -9.69 28.15 3.06
N ALA A 454 -8.39 28.31 2.86
CA ALA A 454 -7.32 27.72 3.66
C ALA A 454 -6.29 28.79 4.02
N GLU A 455 -5.61 28.63 5.15
CA GLU A 455 -4.56 29.57 5.55
C GLU A 455 -3.17 29.12 5.06
N GLU A 456 -2.38 30.06 4.52
CA GLU A 456 -0.98 29.82 4.08
C GLU A 456 0.05 30.02 5.19
N GLN A 457 -0.32 30.61 6.34
CA GLN A 457 0.66 31.06 7.34
C GLN A 457 0.87 30.08 8.51
N GLY A 458 0.52 28.79 8.34
CA GLY A 458 0.77 27.77 9.35
C GLY A 458 -0.08 27.90 10.63
N LEU A 459 -1.18 28.65 10.53
CA LEU A 459 -2.16 28.79 11.60
C LEU A 459 -3.17 27.64 11.62
N GLY A 460 -3.49 26.94 10.53
CA GLY A 460 -4.62 25.98 10.42
C GLY A 460 -5.02 25.21 11.71
N VAL A 461 -4.16 24.34 12.25
CA VAL A 461 -4.48 23.60 13.50
C VAL A 461 -4.52 24.50 14.75
N ARG A 462 -3.69 25.54 14.80
CA ARG A 462 -3.70 26.54 15.88
C ARG A 462 -4.93 27.45 15.81
N GLY A 463 -5.36 27.85 14.62
CA GLY A 463 -6.56 28.64 14.37
C GLY A 463 -7.81 27.87 14.79
N LEU A 464 -7.88 26.56 14.53
CA LEU A 464 -8.94 25.71 15.08
C LEU A 464 -8.95 25.71 16.62
N ARG A 465 -7.78 25.67 17.26
CA ARG A 465 -7.67 25.76 18.72
C ARG A 465 -8.09 27.13 19.23
N ASP A 466 -7.55 28.19 18.65
CA ASP A 466 -7.79 29.58 19.08
C ASP A 466 -9.27 29.92 18.93
N ARG A 467 -9.89 29.50 17.82
CA ARG A 467 -11.32 29.68 17.60
C ARG A 467 -12.18 28.89 18.58
N ALA A 468 -11.78 27.68 18.95
CA ALA A 468 -12.47 26.92 19.99
C ALA A 468 -12.39 27.64 21.35
N HIS A 469 -11.24 28.22 21.70
CA HIS A 469 -11.08 29.03 22.90
C HIS A 469 -11.96 30.29 22.89
N GLU A 470 -11.98 31.04 21.79
CA GLU A 470 -12.82 32.24 21.63
C GLU A 470 -14.31 31.93 21.79
N LEU A 471 -14.75 30.79 21.26
CA LEU A 471 -16.15 30.34 21.35
C LEU A 471 -16.46 29.63 22.68
N GLY A 472 -15.49 29.45 23.56
CA GLY A 472 -15.64 28.71 24.82
C GLY A 472 -16.00 27.23 24.61
N LEU A 473 -15.66 26.67 23.46
CA LEU A 473 -15.92 25.27 23.09
C LEU A 473 -14.77 24.37 23.54
N PRO A 474 -15.03 23.07 23.77
CA PRO A 474 -13.97 22.09 23.94
C PRO A 474 -13.02 22.09 22.74
N LEU A 475 -11.74 21.87 23.03
CA LEU A 475 -10.72 21.87 21.99
C LEU A 475 -10.93 20.69 21.01
N PRO A 476 -10.67 20.90 19.71
CA PRO A 476 -10.79 19.85 18.70
C PRO A 476 -9.95 18.62 19.03
N LYS A 477 -10.43 17.45 18.60
CA LYS A 477 -9.75 16.17 18.81
C LYS A 477 -9.38 15.53 17.48
N TYR A 478 -8.12 15.15 17.32
CA TYR A 478 -7.67 14.32 16.22
C TYR A 478 -7.52 12.86 16.68
N THR A 479 -8.09 11.92 15.94
CA THR A 479 -7.91 10.47 16.17
C THR A 479 -7.58 9.73 14.88
N TRP A 480 -6.98 8.56 15.01
CA TRP A 480 -6.74 7.64 13.92
C TRP A 480 -7.68 6.44 14.03
N ASP A 481 -8.67 6.39 13.15
CA ASP A 481 -9.66 5.32 13.01
C ASP A 481 -9.49 4.69 11.62
N ALA A 482 -8.51 3.81 11.49
CA ALA A 482 -8.01 3.31 10.20
C ALA A 482 -9.16 2.83 9.30
N PRO A 483 -9.23 3.29 8.03
CA PRO A 483 -8.20 4.02 7.29
C PRO A 483 -8.30 5.57 7.39
N TYR A 484 -9.05 6.12 8.34
CA TYR A 484 -9.37 7.55 8.41
C TYR A 484 -8.62 8.29 9.53
N LEU A 485 -8.10 9.47 9.20
CA LEU A 485 -7.79 10.51 10.16
C LEU A 485 -9.09 11.28 10.46
N VAL A 486 -9.45 11.40 11.74
CA VAL A 486 -10.74 11.99 12.16
C VAL A 486 -10.48 13.24 12.99
N LEU A 487 -11.03 14.37 12.56
CA LEU A 487 -11.14 15.60 13.32
C LEU A 487 -12.54 15.68 13.94
N THR A 488 -12.63 15.75 15.26
CA THR A 488 -13.88 15.94 16.00
C THR A 488 -13.96 17.36 16.55
N LEU A 489 -15.02 18.06 16.17
CA LEU A 489 -15.40 19.37 16.69
C LEU A 489 -16.61 19.21 17.61
N TYR A 490 -16.62 19.95 18.71
CA TYR A 490 -17.69 19.89 19.71
C TYR A 490 -18.68 21.04 19.50
N ARG A 491 -19.98 20.76 19.67
CA ARG A 491 -21.05 21.75 19.53
C ARG A 491 -21.42 22.43 20.85
N SER A 492 -20.97 21.88 21.98
CA SER A 492 -21.15 22.44 23.33
C SER A 492 -20.10 21.90 24.29
N THR A 493 -19.94 22.53 25.45
CA THR A 493 -19.09 22.00 26.54
C THR A 493 -19.62 20.69 27.11
N ALA A 494 -20.94 20.52 27.18
CA ALA A 494 -21.58 19.28 27.62
C ALA A 494 -21.29 18.09 26.68
N ALA A 495 -21.09 18.35 25.39
CA ALA A 495 -20.74 17.32 24.41
C ALA A 495 -19.42 16.61 24.75
N ALA A 496 -18.44 17.31 25.34
CA ALA A 496 -17.17 16.71 25.73
C ALA A 496 -17.32 15.64 26.82
N VAL A 497 -18.37 15.72 27.65
CA VAL A 497 -18.69 14.69 28.66
C VAL A 497 -19.40 13.50 28.00
N LYS A 498 -20.41 13.76 27.18
CA LYS A 498 -21.21 12.69 26.53
C LYS A 498 -20.42 11.83 25.56
N THR A 499 -19.30 12.35 25.05
CA THR A 499 -18.42 11.67 24.08
C THR A 499 -17.31 10.86 24.74
N LEU A 500 -17.18 10.91 26.07
CA LEU A 500 -16.31 9.99 26.80
C LEU A 500 -16.79 8.55 26.59
N ASP A 501 -15.87 7.60 26.75
CA ASP A 501 -16.22 6.18 26.80
C ASP A 501 -17.30 5.95 27.86
N GLN A 502 -18.30 5.10 27.54
CA GLN A 502 -19.48 4.92 28.38
C GLN A 502 -19.11 4.39 29.78
N ALA A 503 -18.07 3.56 29.90
CA ALA A 503 -17.61 3.07 31.20
C ALA A 503 -16.98 4.21 32.01
N VAL A 504 -16.21 5.08 31.36
CA VAL A 504 -15.63 6.27 31.99
C VAL A 504 -16.74 7.21 32.45
N LEU A 505 -17.68 7.56 31.57
CA LEU A 505 -18.79 8.46 31.87
C LEU A 505 -19.62 7.98 33.07
N ASN A 506 -19.95 6.68 33.11
CA ASN A 506 -20.73 6.08 34.20
C ASN A 506 -19.96 6.07 35.54
N SER A 507 -18.63 6.14 35.50
CA SER A 507 -17.78 6.15 36.69
C SER A 507 -17.59 7.54 37.30
N LEU A 508 -17.93 8.61 36.57
CA LEU A 508 -17.76 10.00 37.01
C LEU A 508 -19.00 10.50 37.74
N SER A 509 -18.79 11.08 38.92
CA SER A 509 -19.80 11.84 39.65
C SER A 509 -20.24 13.10 38.88
N LYS A 510 -21.40 13.66 39.24
CA LYS A 510 -21.89 14.91 38.62
C LYS A 510 -20.89 16.07 38.76
N SER A 511 -20.19 16.15 39.89
CA SER A 511 -19.18 17.19 40.12
C SER A 511 -17.94 16.98 39.25
N GLU A 512 -17.49 15.74 39.07
CA GLU A 512 -16.39 15.42 38.15
C GLU A 512 -16.79 15.66 36.69
N GLN A 513 -18.01 15.32 36.28
CA GLN A 513 -18.52 15.63 34.94
C GLN A 513 -18.49 17.14 34.66
N GLN A 514 -18.96 17.95 35.62
CA GLN A 514 -18.89 19.42 35.50
C GLN A 514 -17.45 19.92 35.42
N GLY A 515 -16.54 19.29 36.17
CA GLY A 515 -15.12 19.56 36.06
C GLY A 515 -14.52 19.22 34.69
N TRP A 516 -14.93 18.09 34.09
CA TRP A 516 -14.49 17.70 32.76
C TRP A 516 -14.99 18.65 31.67
N GLN A 517 -16.23 19.15 31.77
CA GLN A 517 -16.76 20.15 30.84
C GLN A 517 -15.84 21.37 30.71
N TRP A 518 -15.27 21.81 31.84
CA TRP A 518 -14.31 22.92 31.85
C TRP A 518 -12.91 22.48 31.36
N LEU A 519 -12.40 21.34 31.86
CA LEU A 519 -11.07 20.84 31.47
C LEU A 519 -10.94 20.62 29.95
N ALA A 520 -12.00 20.14 29.29
CA ALA A 520 -11.98 19.89 27.85
C ALA A 520 -11.74 21.16 27.01
N THR A 521 -11.94 22.35 27.60
CA THR A 521 -11.65 23.65 26.97
C THR A 521 -10.20 24.12 27.14
N LYS A 522 -9.35 23.35 27.84
CA LYS A 522 -7.98 23.73 28.21
C LYS A 522 -6.96 22.75 27.62
N GLU A 523 -5.72 23.22 27.46
CA GLU A 523 -4.57 22.38 27.08
C GLU A 523 -3.88 21.78 28.30
N ALA A 524 -3.62 22.64 29.28
CA ALA A 524 -2.98 22.30 30.54
C ALA A 524 -3.52 23.23 31.64
N ILE A 525 -3.49 22.75 32.88
CA ILE A 525 -4.01 23.46 34.04
C ILE A 525 -3.20 23.12 35.30
N THR A 526 -3.27 24.00 36.29
CA THR A 526 -2.78 23.72 37.65
C THR A 526 -3.91 23.29 38.58
N SER A 527 -3.57 22.61 39.68
CA SER A 527 -4.54 22.24 40.70
C SER A 527 -5.21 23.45 41.36
N ALA A 528 -4.48 24.55 41.51
CA ALA A 528 -4.98 25.79 42.09
C ALA A 528 -6.04 26.47 41.18
N GLU A 529 -5.78 26.51 39.87
CA GLU A 529 -6.73 27.03 38.89
C GLU A 529 -8.03 26.22 38.87
N TYR A 530 -7.91 24.88 38.83
CA TYR A 530 -9.07 23.98 38.83
C TYR A 530 -9.93 24.15 40.09
N ALA A 531 -9.31 24.23 41.27
CA ALA A 531 -10.00 24.46 42.53
C ALA A 531 -10.72 25.82 42.56
N LYS A 532 -10.05 26.87 42.06
CA LYS A 532 -10.60 28.24 42.05
C LYS A 532 -11.80 28.36 41.11
N VAL A 533 -11.71 27.83 39.89
CA VAL A 533 -12.77 27.98 38.88
C VAL A 533 -14.03 27.22 39.26
N LEU A 534 -13.89 26.01 39.81
CA LEU A 534 -15.04 25.20 40.22
C LEU A 534 -15.51 25.49 41.65
N ASN A 535 -14.86 26.43 42.35
CA ASN A 535 -15.11 26.76 43.74
C ASN A 535 -15.11 25.51 44.66
N LEU A 536 -14.08 24.66 44.50
CA LEU A 536 -13.92 23.40 45.23
C LEU A 536 -12.82 23.51 46.30
N PRO A 537 -12.96 22.82 47.45
CA PRO A 537 -11.84 22.65 48.38
C PRO A 537 -10.64 22.02 47.67
N TYR A 538 -9.43 22.52 47.97
CA TYR A 538 -8.20 22.09 47.27
C TYR A 538 -8.00 20.56 47.30
N ARG A 539 -8.34 19.90 48.41
CA ARG A 539 -8.28 18.43 48.55
C ARG A 539 -9.23 17.72 47.58
N THR A 540 -10.45 18.23 47.41
CA THR A 540 -11.44 17.68 46.47
C THR A 540 -10.98 17.86 45.03
N ALA A 541 -10.45 19.04 44.69
CA ALA A 541 -9.84 19.31 43.39
C ALA A 541 -8.70 18.33 43.08
N MET A 542 -7.79 18.07 44.03
CA MET A 542 -6.73 17.07 43.85
C MET A 542 -7.27 15.66 43.66
N ASN A 543 -8.33 15.28 44.37
CA ASN A 543 -8.96 13.97 44.20
C ASN A 543 -9.56 13.82 42.79
N HIS A 544 -10.27 14.85 42.28
CA HIS A 544 -10.80 14.84 40.92
C HIS A 544 -9.67 14.69 39.89
N LEU A 545 -8.60 15.49 40.00
CA LEU A 545 -7.46 15.42 39.07
C LEU A 545 -6.74 14.07 39.15
N GLY A 546 -6.63 13.47 40.35
CA GLY A 546 -6.12 12.12 40.54
C GLY A 546 -7.00 11.08 39.82
N ARG A 547 -8.33 11.20 39.97
CA ARG A 547 -9.30 10.33 39.30
C ARG A 547 -9.19 10.42 37.77
N PHE A 548 -9.13 11.63 37.22
CA PHE A 548 -8.95 11.81 35.77
C PHE A 548 -7.61 11.28 35.28
N GLN A 549 -6.56 11.35 36.10
CA GLN A 549 -5.27 10.75 35.77
C GLN A 549 -5.34 9.21 35.78
N GLU A 550 -6.02 8.59 36.75
CA GLU A 550 -6.28 7.14 36.79
C GLU A 550 -7.06 6.66 35.55
N LEU A 551 -8.01 7.47 35.10
CA LEU A 551 -8.83 7.21 33.91
C LEU A 551 -8.11 7.54 32.59
N GLY A 552 -6.85 7.98 32.63
CA GLY A 552 -6.07 8.31 31.43
C GLY A 552 -6.50 9.58 30.70
N LEU A 553 -7.31 10.44 31.34
CA LEU A 553 -7.79 11.71 30.78
C LEU A 553 -6.81 12.87 31.02
N LEU A 554 -5.88 12.73 31.98
CA LEU A 554 -4.85 13.73 32.28
C LEU A 554 -3.47 13.09 32.39
N LYS A 555 -2.44 13.84 32.01
CA LYS A 555 -1.03 13.52 32.27
C LYS A 555 -0.42 14.58 33.18
N LYS A 556 0.05 14.17 34.35
CA LYS A 556 0.81 15.04 35.26
C LYS A 556 2.22 15.26 34.73
N THR A 557 2.65 16.50 34.67
CA THR A 557 3.99 16.94 34.28
C THR A 557 4.58 17.87 35.33
N GLY A 558 5.91 17.82 35.51
CA GLY A 558 6.60 18.62 36.53
C GLY A 558 6.47 18.09 37.96
N SER A 559 7.04 18.83 38.91
CA SER A 559 7.07 18.48 40.33
C SER A 559 6.96 19.71 41.23
N GLY A 560 6.34 19.55 42.41
CA GLY A 560 6.19 20.61 43.40
C GLY A 560 5.36 21.77 42.87
N ARG A 561 5.87 23.01 42.97
CA ARG A 561 5.19 24.24 42.51
C ARG A 561 5.07 24.33 40.99
N ALA A 562 5.85 23.55 40.23
CA ALA A 562 5.79 23.48 38.77
C ALA A 562 4.91 22.31 38.27
N THR A 563 4.04 21.76 39.14
CA THR A 563 3.13 20.68 38.74
C THR A 563 2.03 21.21 37.83
N GLU A 564 1.92 20.62 36.66
CA GLU A 564 0.88 20.92 35.67
C GLU A 564 0.19 19.63 35.24
N TYR A 565 -1.10 19.72 34.93
CA TYR A 565 -1.90 18.61 34.42
C TYR A 565 -2.25 18.90 32.97
N ARG A 566 -1.64 18.15 32.05
CA ARG A 566 -1.94 18.22 30.63
C ARG A 566 -3.17 17.38 30.31
N ILE A 567 -4.13 17.95 29.60
CA ILE A 567 -5.36 17.24 29.22
C ILE A 567 -5.03 16.28 28.08
N LEU A 568 -5.21 14.98 28.33
CA LEU A 568 -5.20 13.96 27.30
C LEU A 568 -6.60 13.90 26.70
N ARG A 569 -6.70 13.88 25.38
CA ARG A 569 -7.97 13.72 24.66
C ARG A 569 -7.96 12.32 24.03
N PRO A 570 -8.07 11.24 24.82
CA PRO A 570 -8.05 9.86 24.33
C PRO A 570 -9.29 9.58 23.50
#